data_AF-A0A0T5VU34-F1
#
_entry.id   AF-A0A0T5VU34-F1
#
_cell.length_a   1.000
_cell.length_b   1.000
_cell.length_c   1.000
_cell.angle_alpha   90.00
_cell.angle_beta   90.00
_cell.angle_gamma   90.00
#
_symmetry.space_group_name_H-M   'P 1'
#
loop_
_entity.id
_entity.type
_entity.pdbx_description
1 polymer ?
#
loop_
_entity_poly.entity_id
_entity_poly.type
_entity_poly.pdbx_seq_one_letter_code
_entity_poly.pdbx_strand_id
1 'polypeptide(L)'
;MNNTFNINRFGLLLKRQWLDFGKIYLISFGVLVGVLTLFYAINLTEDNLKYFSSNTLNFRYPLFLITGFLFVSIIASSYFIHLGQKPKAIINILIPASGIEKFLSAIFYTLIIAVPTYLLCFYLIDLTFVSSIRATHTLTSSYTDYQGKKVIIDNVAYFFSTKTVKEFYQFYYVPFLINAVFLLGSIFFQNFHYIKTAISLMAFVTLWMTSIIFIMNKLTNNTVWIGGPYWQDDNHVFFVMSLMGIFLTLAFWLISFIRLKEKEA
;
A
#
# COMPACT_ATOMS: atom_id res chain seq x y z
N MET A 1 -9.03 34.70 -15.69
CA MET A 1 -9.36 33.26 -15.71
C MET A 1 -9.79 32.87 -14.31
N ASN A 2 -11.01 32.33 -14.14
CA ASN A 2 -11.49 31.93 -12.83
C ASN A 2 -10.73 30.66 -12.40
N ASN A 3 -9.88 30.79 -11.37
CA ASN A 3 -9.01 29.71 -10.87
C ASN A 3 -9.72 28.87 -9.78
N THR A 4 -11.04 29.01 -9.70
CA THR A 4 -11.90 28.33 -8.73
C THR A 4 -12.17 26.90 -9.16
N PHE A 5 -12.19 26.00 -8.17
CA PHE A 5 -12.51 24.59 -8.37
C PHE A 5 -13.91 24.44 -9.00
N ASN A 6 -14.00 23.66 -10.07
CA ASN A 6 -15.26 23.35 -10.73
C ASN A 6 -15.41 21.84 -10.94
N ILE A 7 -16.42 21.24 -10.30
CA ILE A 7 -16.68 19.80 -10.34
C ILE A 7 -16.93 19.27 -11.76
N ASN A 8 -17.56 20.05 -12.64
CA ASN A 8 -17.83 19.64 -14.01
C ASN A 8 -16.53 19.56 -14.83
N ARG A 9 -15.61 20.51 -14.61
CA ARG A 9 -14.29 20.50 -15.26
C ARG A 9 -13.43 19.35 -14.72
N PHE A 10 -13.48 19.12 -13.41
CA PHE A 10 -12.80 18.00 -12.76
C PHE A 10 -13.25 16.65 -13.33
N GLY A 11 -14.55 16.43 -13.52
CA GLY A 11 -15.06 15.19 -14.13
C GLY A 11 -14.60 14.96 -15.58
N LEU A 12 -14.53 16.03 -16.39
CA LEU A 12 -13.99 15.95 -17.75
C LEU A 12 -12.49 15.64 -17.76
N LEU A 13 -11.74 16.23 -16.82
CA LEU A 13 -10.32 15.97 -16.63
C LEU A 13 -10.08 14.52 -16.22
N LEU A 14 -10.88 13.96 -15.30
CA LEU A 14 -10.82 12.56 -14.91
C LEU A 14 -10.97 11.65 -16.14
N LYS A 15 -12.03 11.84 -16.95
CA LYS A 15 -12.28 11.01 -18.15
C LYS A 15 -11.11 11.06 -19.13
N ARG A 16 -10.55 12.24 -19.37
CA ARG A 16 -9.39 12.40 -20.26
C ARG A 16 -8.18 11.66 -19.72
N GLN A 17 -7.85 11.84 -18.44
CA GLN A 17 -6.68 11.20 -17.83
C GLN A 17 -6.81 9.67 -17.77
N TRP A 18 -8.02 9.14 -17.69
CA TRP A 18 -8.25 7.70 -17.76
C TRP A 18 -7.82 7.10 -19.11
N LEU A 19 -7.98 7.82 -20.22
CA LEU A 19 -7.57 7.31 -21.53
C LEU A 19 -6.05 7.15 -21.63
N ASP A 20 -5.31 8.06 -21.01
CA ASP A 20 -3.84 8.03 -21.00
C ASP A 20 -3.30 7.05 -19.95
N PHE A 21 -3.77 7.17 -18.71
CA PHE A 21 -3.28 6.39 -17.57
C PHE A 21 -3.86 4.97 -17.52
N GLY A 22 -5.07 4.77 -18.01
CA GLY A 22 -5.81 3.52 -17.93
C GLY A 22 -5.09 2.35 -18.59
N LYS A 23 -4.31 2.58 -19.66
CA LYS A 23 -3.50 1.53 -20.30
C LYS A 23 -2.44 0.98 -19.34
N ILE A 24 -1.69 1.86 -18.69
CA ILE A 24 -0.65 1.47 -17.73
C ILE A 24 -1.28 0.81 -16.50
N TYR A 25 -2.41 1.34 -16.05
CA TYR A 25 -3.18 0.80 -14.94
C TYR A 25 -3.65 -0.64 -15.22
N LEU A 26 -4.28 -0.88 -16.37
CA LEU A 26 -4.78 -2.20 -16.76
C LEU A 26 -3.66 -3.23 -16.94
N ILE A 27 -2.51 -2.83 -17.49
CA ILE A 27 -1.34 -3.72 -17.59
C ILE A 27 -0.85 -4.09 -16.19
N SER A 28 -0.70 -3.11 -15.30
CA SER A 28 -0.25 -3.35 -13.92
C SER A 28 -1.24 -4.23 -13.14
N PHE A 29 -2.53 -4.03 -13.37
CA PHE A 29 -3.60 -4.85 -12.80
C PHE A 29 -3.55 -6.30 -13.32
N GLY A 30 -3.36 -6.50 -14.62
CA GLY A 30 -3.21 -7.83 -15.21
C GLY A 30 -2.01 -8.59 -14.64
N VAL A 31 -0.87 -7.90 -14.47
CA VAL A 31 0.31 -8.49 -13.81
C VAL A 31 -0.01 -8.87 -12.36
N LEU A 32 -0.71 -8.00 -11.62
CA LEU A 32 -1.10 -8.29 -10.25
C LEU A 32 -1.96 -9.57 -10.14
N VAL A 33 -3.01 -9.68 -10.96
CA VAL A 33 -3.87 -10.87 -11.01
C VAL A 33 -3.04 -12.12 -11.34
N GLY A 34 -2.15 -12.03 -12.33
CA GLY A 34 -1.29 -13.14 -12.72
C GLY A 34 -0.37 -13.61 -11.60
N VAL A 35 0.32 -12.68 -10.93
CA VAL A 35 1.21 -13.00 -9.80
C VAL A 35 0.42 -13.62 -8.65
N LEU A 36 -0.69 -13.02 -8.23
CA LEU A 36 -1.52 -13.56 -7.16
C LEU A 36 -2.00 -14.98 -7.48
N THR A 37 -2.55 -15.19 -8.68
CA THR A 37 -3.07 -16.50 -9.10
C THR A 37 -1.97 -17.57 -9.14
N LEU A 38 -0.80 -17.23 -9.69
CA LEU A 38 0.34 -18.15 -9.80
C LEU A 38 0.85 -18.56 -8.42
N PHE A 39 1.00 -17.61 -7.49
CA PHE A 39 1.45 -17.93 -6.13
C PHE A 39 0.45 -18.80 -5.38
N TYR A 40 -0.85 -18.53 -5.50
CA TYR A 40 -1.87 -19.40 -4.90
C TYR A 40 -1.83 -20.81 -5.51
N ALA A 41 -1.68 -20.93 -6.84
CA ALA A 41 -1.59 -22.23 -7.50
C ALA A 41 -0.37 -23.06 -7.05
N ILE A 42 0.81 -22.43 -6.91
CA ILE A 42 2.03 -23.12 -6.46
C ILE A 42 1.92 -23.55 -4.99
N ASN A 43 1.39 -22.69 -4.12
CA ASN A 43 1.34 -23.01 -2.69
C ASN A 43 0.24 -24.02 -2.36
N LEU A 44 -0.83 -24.09 -3.15
CA LEU A 44 -2.01 -24.94 -2.90
C LEU A 44 -2.02 -26.22 -3.76
N THR A 45 -0.86 -26.85 -3.96
CA THR A 45 -0.75 -28.16 -4.62
C THR A 45 -1.19 -29.30 -3.68
N GLU A 46 -1.68 -30.42 -4.22
CA GLU A 46 -2.19 -31.57 -3.46
C GLU A 46 -1.22 -32.09 -2.39
N ASP A 47 0.09 -32.09 -2.66
CA ASP A 47 1.12 -32.51 -1.70
C ASP A 47 1.18 -31.59 -0.46
N ASN A 48 1.01 -30.28 -0.65
CA ASN A 48 0.96 -29.31 0.45
C ASN A 48 -0.38 -29.40 1.22
N LEU A 49 -1.46 -29.80 0.53
CA LEU A 49 -2.77 -30.01 1.14
C LEU A 49 -2.82 -31.32 1.96
N LYS A 50 -1.99 -32.32 1.64
CA LYS A 50 -1.91 -33.58 2.38
C LYS A 50 -1.33 -33.42 3.79
N TYR A 51 -0.42 -32.47 3.98
CA TYR A 51 0.17 -32.12 5.28
C TYR A 51 -0.36 -30.78 5.78
N PHE A 52 -1.69 -30.60 5.74
CA PHE A 52 -2.34 -29.36 6.13
C PHE A 52 -2.15 -29.06 7.63
N SER A 53 -1.09 -28.31 7.95
CA SER A 53 -0.88 -27.71 9.26
C SER A 53 -1.49 -26.31 9.30
N SER A 54 -1.71 -25.75 10.49
CA SER A 54 -2.17 -24.36 10.69
C SER A 54 -1.27 -23.30 10.02
N ASN A 55 -0.07 -23.68 9.57
CA ASN A 55 0.93 -22.80 8.97
C ASN A 55 0.87 -22.76 7.43
N THR A 56 0.08 -23.61 6.76
CA THR A 56 0.06 -23.73 5.28
C THR A 56 -0.46 -22.50 4.57
N LEU A 57 -1.27 -21.66 5.22
CA LEU A 57 -1.83 -20.43 4.66
C LEU A 57 -1.08 -19.16 5.05
N ASN A 58 0.05 -19.28 5.76
CA ASN A 58 0.80 -18.11 6.23
C ASN A 58 1.52 -17.34 5.11
N PHE A 59 1.67 -17.92 3.92
CA PHE A 59 2.22 -17.20 2.75
C PHE A 59 1.34 -16.00 2.32
N ARG A 60 0.06 -15.97 2.70
CA ARG A 60 -0.88 -14.92 2.29
C ARG A 60 -0.53 -13.55 2.84
N TYR A 61 -0.01 -13.48 4.07
CA TYR A 61 0.36 -12.21 4.71
C TYR A 61 1.52 -11.49 4.00
N PRO A 62 2.70 -12.10 3.80
CA PRO A 62 3.78 -11.44 3.08
C PRO A 62 3.38 -11.19 1.61
N LEU A 63 2.60 -12.08 1.01
CA LEU A 63 2.12 -11.90 -0.36
C LEU A 63 1.18 -10.69 -0.48
N PHE A 64 0.26 -10.50 0.46
CA PHE A 64 -0.58 -9.30 0.53
C PHE A 64 0.26 -8.03 0.70
N LEU A 65 1.18 -8.01 1.67
CA LEU A 65 2.00 -6.82 1.94
C LEU A 65 2.90 -6.44 0.74
N ILE A 66 3.61 -7.42 0.17
CA ILE A 66 4.55 -7.17 -0.94
C ILE A 66 3.80 -6.77 -2.21
N THR A 67 2.76 -7.51 -2.59
CA THR A 67 2.01 -7.19 -3.82
C THR A 67 1.25 -5.87 -3.71
N GLY A 68 0.68 -5.57 -2.53
CA GLY A 68 0.03 -4.30 -2.26
C GLY A 68 1.01 -3.13 -2.32
N PHE A 69 2.18 -3.26 -1.69
CA PHE A 69 3.25 -2.27 -1.75
C PHE A 69 3.68 -1.99 -3.20
N LEU A 70 3.96 -3.05 -3.98
CA LEU A 70 4.40 -2.92 -5.37
C LEU A 70 3.31 -2.29 -6.24
N PHE A 71 2.07 -2.71 -6.10
CA PHE A 71 0.97 -2.19 -6.91
C PHE A 71 0.73 -0.70 -6.68
N VAL A 72 0.61 -0.28 -5.41
CA VAL A 72 0.36 1.12 -5.05
C VAL A 72 1.55 2.00 -5.45
N SER A 73 2.78 1.55 -5.23
CA SER A 73 3.99 2.31 -5.60
C SER A 73 4.17 2.45 -7.11
N ILE A 74 3.93 1.39 -7.89
CA ILE A 74 4.01 1.42 -9.36
C ILE A 74 2.96 2.38 -9.93
N ILE A 75 1.72 2.31 -9.46
CA ILE A 75 0.63 3.19 -9.91
C ILE A 75 0.92 4.64 -9.56
N ALA A 76 1.31 4.92 -8.31
CA ALA A 76 1.65 6.27 -7.87
C ALA A 76 2.83 6.85 -8.68
N SER A 77 3.87 6.04 -8.92
CA SER A 77 5.03 6.48 -9.69
C SER A 77 4.71 6.68 -11.18
N SER A 78 3.74 5.94 -11.72
CA SER A 78 3.41 5.98 -13.15
C SER A 78 2.50 7.15 -13.51
N TYR A 79 1.81 7.75 -12.54
CA TYR A 79 0.82 8.79 -12.81
C TYR A 79 1.44 10.07 -13.41
N PHE A 80 2.54 10.58 -12.84
CA PHE A 80 3.22 11.77 -13.36
C PHE A 80 4.41 11.47 -14.29
N ILE A 81 4.53 10.25 -14.82
CA ILE A 81 5.59 9.90 -15.79
C ILE A 81 5.62 10.87 -16.98
N HIS A 82 4.45 11.38 -17.39
CA HIS A 82 4.33 12.33 -18.49
C HIS A 82 4.86 13.73 -18.17
N LEU A 83 4.96 14.11 -16.90
CA LEU A 83 5.59 15.38 -16.48
C LEU A 83 7.12 15.35 -16.54
N GLY A 84 7.73 14.16 -16.64
CA GLY A 84 9.17 14.01 -16.91
C GLY A 84 9.56 14.22 -18.37
N GLN A 85 8.61 14.00 -19.30
CA GLN A 85 8.83 14.08 -20.74
C GLN A 85 8.44 15.46 -21.26
N LYS A 86 9.45 16.30 -21.60
CA LYS A 86 9.26 17.70 -22.08
C LYS A 86 8.05 17.92 -23.02
N PRO A 87 7.84 17.15 -24.10
CA PRO A 87 6.70 17.39 -25.01
C PRO A 87 5.33 17.04 -24.40
N LYS A 88 5.25 16.01 -23.55
CA LYS A 88 3.99 15.61 -22.90
C LYS A 88 3.67 16.49 -21.68
N ALA A 89 4.70 17.02 -21.02
CA ALA A 89 4.56 17.98 -19.94
C ALA A 89 3.90 19.28 -20.44
N ILE A 90 4.31 19.80 -21.61
CA ILE A 90 3.72 21.00 -22.22
C ILE A 90 2.22 20.80 -22.47
N ILE A 91 1.82 19.65 -23.04
CA ILE A 91 0.41 19.32 -23.30
C ILE A 91 -0.39 19.25 -21.99
N ASN A 92 0.21 18.74 -20.90
CA ASN A 92 -0.45 18.62 -19.60
C ASN A 92 -0.56 19.97 -18.84
N ILE A 93 0.42 20.87 -19.04
CA ILE A 93 0.39 22.25 -18.51
C ILE A 93 -0.68 23.07 -19.25
N LEU A 94 -0.79 22.90 -20.58
CA LEU A 94 -1.77 23.58 -21.43
C LEU A 94 -3.24 23.18 -21.16
N ILE A 95 -3.49 22.14 -20.35
CA ILE A 95 -4.86 21.75 -19.98
C ILE A 95 -5.45 22.85 -19.09
N PRO A 96 -6.59 23.46 -19.47
CA PRO A 96 -7.25 24.51 -18.70
C PRO A 96 -7.95 23.93 -17.47
N ALA A 97 -7.15 23.57 -16.47
CA ALA A 97 -7.60 23.04 -15.18
C ALA A 97 -6.75 23.65 -14.06
N SER A 98 -7.36 23.85 -12.89
CA SER A 98 -6.64 24.36 -11.72
C SER A 98 -5.61 23.35 -11.23
N GLY A 99 -4.47 23.82 -10.69
CA GLY A 99 -3.45 22.93 -10.11
C GLY A 99 -4.00 22.02 -9.00
N ILE A 100 -5.03 22.48 -8.27
CA ILE A 100 -5.74 21.68 -7.26
C ILE A 100 -6.53 20.55 -7.92
N GLU A 101 -7.21 20.80 -9.03
CA GLU A 101 -7.98 19.77 -9.76
C GLU A 101 -7.05 18.69 -10.31
N LYS A 102 -5.88 19.07 -10.83
CA LYS A 102 -4.87 18.14 -11.33
C LYS A 102 -4.30 17.27 -10.20
N PHE A 103 -3.98 17.87 -9.06
CA PHE A 103 -3.47 17.14 -7.90
C PHE A 103 -4.51 16.20 -7.29
N LEU A 104 -5.75 16.65 -7.15
CA LEU A 104 -6.84 15.83 -6.62
C LEU A 104 -7.14 14.63 -7.53
N SER A 105 -6.99 14.82 -8.84
CA SER A 105 -7.12 13.74 -9.81
C SER A 105 -6.03 12.67 -9.64
N ALA A 106 -4.80 13.09 -9.31
CA ALA A 106 -3.70 12.19 -9.01
C ALA A 106 -4.03 11.31 -7.80
N ILE A 107 -4.49 11.92 -6.70
CA ILE A 107 -4.92 11.19 -5.50
C ILE A 107 -6.08 10.25 -5.83
N PHE A 108 -7.05 10.71 -6.63
CA PHE A 108 -8.21 9.91 -7.00
C PHE A 108 -7.81 8.59 -7.70
N TYR A 109 -6.96 8.66 -8.71
CA TYR A 109 -6.54 7.45 -9.43
C TYR A 109 -5.56 6.59 -8.64
N THR A 110 -4.59 7.20 -8.00
CA THR A 110 -3.48 6.46 -7.37
C THR A 110 -3.80 5.92 -5.99
N LEU A 111 -4.84 6.45 -5.33
CA LEU A 111 -5.26 6.02 -4.01
C LEU A 111 -6.71 5.52 -3.98
N ILE A 112 -7.67 6.37 -4.36
CA ILE A 112 -9.10 6.07 -4.23
C ILE A 112 -9.52 4.94 -5.15
N ILE A 113 -8.94 4.82 -6.35
CA ILE A 113 -9.23 3.71 -7.26
C ILE A 113 -8.28 2.53 -7.00
N ALA A 114 -6.98 2.79 -6.86
CA ALA A 114 -5.99 1.74 -6.77
C ALA A 114 -6.13 0.87 -5.51
N VAL A 115 -6.31 1.47 -4.33
CA VAL A 115 -6.38 0.72 -3.06
C VAL A 115 -7.61 -0.20 -3.02
N PRO A 116 -8.85 0.28 -3.30
CA PRO A 116 -10.00 -0.61 -3.35
C PRO A 116 -9.91 -1.67 -4.45
N THR A 117 -9.36 -1.33 -5.62
CA THR A 117 -9.17 -2.32 -6.70
C THR A 117 -8.23 -3.43 -6.27
N TYR A 118 -7.14 -3.09 -5.58
CA TYR A 118 -6.22 -4.06 -5.01
C TYR A 118 -6.90 -4.97 -3.98
N LEU A 119 -7.60 -4.38 -3.01
CA LEU A 119 -8.29 -5.12 -1.96
C LEU A 119 -9.36 -6.06 -2.54
N LEU A 120 -10.15 -5.57 -3.49
CA LEU A 120 -11.17 -6.35 -4.18
C LEU A 120 -10.54 -7.51 -4.96
N CYS A 121 -9.47 -7.26 -5.71
CA CYS A 121 -8.77 -8.29 -6.46
C CYS A 121 -8.21 -9.39 -5.56
N PHE A 122 -7.51 -9.01 -4.49
CA PHE A 122 -6.98 -9.97 -3.54
C PHE A 122 -8.10 -10.77 -2.86
N TYR A 123 -9.19 -10.09 -2.46
CA TYR A 123 -10.37 -10.74 -1.88
C TYR A 123 -10.99 -11.77 -2.82
N LEU A 124 -11.18 -11.43 -4.10
CA LEU A 124 -11.75 -12.36 -5.07
C LEU A 124 -10.86 -13.58 -5.28
N ILE A 125 -9.54 -13.39 -5.38
CA ILE A 125 -8.59 -14.50 -5.57
C ILE A 125 -8.53 -15.38 -4.32
N ASP A 126 -8.43 -14.80 -3.12
CA ASP A 126 -8.48 -15.60 -1.88
C ASP A 126 -9.80 -16.39 -1.80
N LEU A 127 -10.93 -15.75 -2.10
CA LEU A 127 -12.24 -16.39 -2.07
C LEU A 127 -12.34 -17.55 -3.05
N THR A 128 -11.87 -17.40 -4.29
CA THR A 128 -11.95 -18.48 -5.29
C THR A 128 -11.11 -19.67 -4.86
N PHE A 129 -9.86 -19.47 -4.47
CA PHE A 129 -8.98 -20.57 -4.06
C PHE A 129 -9.42 -21.23 -2.74
N VAL A 130 -9.80 -20.44 -1.73
CA VAL A 130 -10.29 -20.95 -0.44
C VAL A 130 -11.58 -21.74 -0.63
N SER A 131 -12.50 -21.24 -1.46
CA SER A 131 -13.77 -21.93 -1.72
C SER A 131 -13.56 -23.24 -2.49
N SER A 132 -12.65 -23.27 -3.47
CA SER A 132 -12.26 -24.50 -4.15
C SER A 132 -11.70 -25.56 -3.20
N ILE A 133 -10.82 -25.18 -2.27
CA ILE A 133 -10.26 -26.12 -1.28
C ILE A 133 -11.33 -26.63 -0.32
N ARG A 134 -12.23 -25.73 0.13
CA ARG A 134 -13.31 -26.10 1.05
C ARG A 134 -14.30 -27.08 0.38
N ALA A 135 -14.48 -26.99 -0.93
CA ALA A 135 -15.31 -27.93 -1.68
C ALA A 135 -14.70 -29.33 -1.78
N THR A 136 -13.36 -29.44 -1.81
CA THR A 136 -12.65 -30.72 -1.97
C THR A 136 -12.22 -31.35 -0.65
N HIS A 137 -11.99 -30.56 0.41
CA HIS A 137 -11.49 -31.04 1.69
C HIS A 137 -12.19 -30.39 2.90
N THR A 138 -12.63 -31.20 3.86
CA THR A 138 -13.17 -30.75 5.15
C THR A 138 -12.05 -30.70 6.21
N LEU A 139 -11.28 -29.60 6.22
CA LEU A 139 -10.10 -29.44 7.07
C LEU A 139 -10.42 -28.69 8.38
N THR A 140 -11.31 -29.25 9.20
CA THR A 140 -11.57 -28.77 10.57
C THR A 140 -10.79 -29.61 11.57
N SER A 141 -9.89 -28.99 12.32
CA SER A 141 -9.19 -29.67 13.43
C SER A 141 -9.83 -29.26 14.76
N SER A 142 -10.21 -30.24 15.58
CA SER A 142 -10.72 -29.99 16.93
C SER A 142 -9.69 -30.45 17.97
N TYR A 143 -9.39 -29.60 18.93
CA TYR A 143 -8.65 -29.99 20.14
C TYR A 143 -9.46 -29.64 21.38
N THR A 144 -9.26 -30.41 22.45
CA THR A 144 -9.82 -30.11 23.77
C THR A 144 -8.84 -29.22 24.51
N ASP A 145 -9.27 -28.01 24.85
CA ASP A 145 -8.50 -27.09 25.69
C ASP A 145 -8.36 -27.68 27.12
N TYR A 146 -7.43 -27.15 27.92
CA TYR A 146 -7.15 -27.56 29.30
C TYR A 146 -8.40 -27.47 30.22
N GLN A 147 -9.42 -26.71 29.81
CA GLN A 147 -10.71 -26.57 30.50
C GLN A 147 -11.80 -27.55 29.99
N GLY A 148 -11.45 -28.56 29.17
CA GLY A 148 -12.38 -29.54 28.63
C GLY A 148 -13.31 -29.01 27.52
N LYS A 149 -13.12 -27.77 27.07
CA LYS A 149 -13.89 -27.16 25.99
C LYS A 149 -13.33 -27.61 24.64
N LYS A 150 -14.18 -28.17 23.76
CA LYS A 150 -13.80 -28.47 22.37
C LYS A 150 -13.66 -27.16 21.59
N VAL A 151 -12.45 -26.83 21.19
CA VAL A 151 -12.15 -25.72 20.30
C VAL A 151 -12.01 -26.27 18.89
N ILE A 152 -12.93 -25.89 18.00
CA ILE A 152 -12.88 -26.22 16.58
C ILE A 152 -12.08 -25.10 15.91
N ILE A 153 -10.92 -25.43 15.35
CA ILE A 153 -10.14 -24.53 14.51
C ILE A 153 -10.51 -24.80 13.06
N ASP A 154 -11.03 -23.77 12.39
CA ASP A 154 -11.12 -23.76 10.92
C ASP A 154 -9.74 -23.41 10.37
N ASN A 155 -9.02 -24.41 9.87
CA ASN A 155 -7.69 -24.20 9.30
C ASN A 155 -7.77 -23.52 7.92
N VAL A 156 -8.98 -23.38 7.36
CA VAL A 156 -9.27 -22.79 6.04
C VAL A 156 -10.10 -21.52 6.21
N ALA A 157 -9.67 -20.65 7.12
CA ALA A 157 -10.27 -19.34 7.32
C ALA A 157 -9.98 -18.41 6.13
N TYR A 158 -11.00 -17.68 5.68
CA TYR A 158 -10.83 -16.58 4.72
C TYR A 158 -9.86 -15.53 5.28
N PHE A 159 -9.00 -14.97 4.43
CA PHE A 159 -7.93 -14.07 4.85
C PHE A 159 -8.45 -12.90 5.69
N PHE A 160 -9.51 -12.22 5.27
CA PHE A 160 -10.06 -11.06 5.99
C PHE A 160 -10.81 -11.41 7.29
N SER A 161 -11.04 -12.70 7.56
CA SER A 161 -11.68 -13.16 8.79
C SER A 161 -10.66 -13.48 9.90
N THR A 162 -9.37 -13.60 9.56
CA THR A 162 -8.33 -13.96 10.53
C THR A 162 -8.10 -12.84 11.54
N LYS A 163 -7.76 -13.22 12.78
CA LYS A 163 -7.51 -12.28 13.89
C LYS A 163 -6.37 -11.32 13.58
N THR A 164 -5.32 -11.84 12.94
CA THR A 164 -4.16 -11.07 12.47
C THR A 164 -4.57 -9.91 11.57
N VAL A 165 -5.46 -10.11 10.59
CA VAL A 165 -5.93 -9.00 9.73
C VAL A 165 -6.73 -7.96 10.50
N LYS A 166 -7.45 -8.36 11.54
CA LYS A 166 -8.17 -7.41 12.42
C LYS A 166 -7.21 -6.56 13.25
N GLU A 167 -6.09 -7.12 13.68
CA GLU A 167 -5.02 -6.41 14.40
C GLU A 167 -4.22 -5.47 13.48
N PHE A 168 -4.26 -5.68 12.16
CA PHE A 168 -3.59 -4.84 11.16
C PHE A 168 -4.18 -3.42 10.99
N TYR A 169 -5.27 -3.07 11.68
CA TYR A 169 -5.91 -1.74 11.56
C TYR A 169 -4.94 -0.57 11.82
N GLN A 170 -3.94 -0.78 12.67
CA GLN A 170 -2.92 0.21 13.03
C GLN A 170 -2.04 0.60 11.84
N PHE A 171 -1.93 -0.26 10.82
CA PHE A 171 -1.08 -0.05 9.63
C PHE A 171 -1.86 0.48 8.42
N TYR A 172 -3.12 0.87 8.57
CA TYR A 172 -3.93 1.39 7.45
C TYR A 172 -3.37 2.67 6.82
N TYR A 173 -2.50 3.40 7.50
CA TYR A 173 -1.82 4.58 6.96
C TYR A 173 -0.72 4.24 5.94
N VAL A 174 -0.18 3.02 5.96
CA VAL A 174 1.00 2.62 5.17
C VAL A 174 0.78 2.80 3.65
N PRO A 175 -0.35 2.36 3.04
CA PRO A 175 -0.62 2.60 1.62
C PRO A 175 -0.66 4.09 1.26
N PHE A 176 -1.17 4.94 2.16
CA PHE A 176 -1.22 6.39 1.94
C PHE A 176 0.18 7.00 1.93
N LEU A 177 1.05 6.58 2.87
CA LEU A 177 2.42 7.03 2.94
C LEU A 177 3.22 6.60 1.69
N ILE A 178 3.08 5.34 1.28
CA ILE A 178 3.71 4.83 0.05
C ILE A 178 3.23 5.64 -1.15
N ASN A 179 1.92 5.85 -1.28
CA ASN A 179 1.36 6.67 -2.34
C ASN A 179 1.99 8.07 -2.35
N ALA A 180 2.04 8.75 -1.20
CA ALA A 180 2.55 10.10 -1.09
C ALA A 180 4.03 10.20 -1.49
N VAL A 181 4.88 9.27 -1.06
CA VAL A 181 6.31 9.29 -1.40
C VAL A 181 6.54 9.02 -2.89
N PHE A 182 5.90 7.99 -3.45
CA PHE A 182 6.09 7.65 -4.86
C PHE A 182 5.46 8.68 -5.80
N LEU A 183 4.35 9.30 -5.39
CA LEU A 183 3.74 10.42 -6.11
C LEU A 183 4.65 11.64 -6.10
N LEU A 184 5.20 12.04 -4.95
CA LEU A 184 6.21 13.10 -4.86
C LEU A 184 7.41 12.80 -5.75
N GLY A 185 7.93 11.60 -5.62
CA GLY A 185 9.07 11.11 -6.35
C GLY A 185 8.91 11.15 -7.87
N SER A 186 7.70 10.84 -8.36
CA SER A 186 7.36 10.92 -9.78
C SER A 186 7.42 12.35 -10.33
N ILE A 187 7.15 13.36 -9.49
CA ILE A 187 7.26 14.78 -9.86
C ILE A 187 8.72 15.24 -9.82
N PHE A 188 9.52 14.80 -8.84
CA PHE A 188 10.89 15.29 -8.65
C PHE A 188 11.86 14.80 -9.72
N PHE A 189 11.88 13.51 -10.00
CA PHE A 189 12.78 12.94 -10.99
C PHE A 189 12.22 13.15 -12.41
N GLN A 190 13.07 13.18 -13.43
CA GLN A 190 12.64 13.30 -14.84
C GLN A 190 12.76 11.98 -15.61
N ASN A 191 13.76 11.16 -15.26
CA ASN A 191 14.03 9.86 -15.88
C ASN A 191 14.20 8.82 -14.78
N PHE A 192 13.72 7.59 -15.02
CA PHE A 192 13.76 6.46 -14.09
C PHE A 192 13.16 6.80 -12.71
N HIS A 193 11.97 7.42 -12.71
CA HIS A 193 11.31 7.91 -11.50
C HIS A 193 11.24 6.83 -10.42
N TYR A 194 10.63 5.68 -10.72
CA TYR A 194 10.43 4.60 -9.75
C TYR A 194 11.74 4.10 -9.10
N ILE A 195 12.79 3.92 -9.91
CA ILE A 195 14.07 3.41 -9.41
C ILE A 195 14.74 4.44 -8.51
N LYS A 196 14.78 5.72 -8.93
CA LYS A 196 15.41 6.79 -8.16
C LYS A 196 14.67 7.07 -6.86
N THR A 197 13.34 6.97 -6.86
CA THR A 197 12.54 7.13 -5.64
C THR A 197 12.78 6.00 -4.67
N ALA A 198 12.83 4.75 -5.17
CA ALA A 198 13.14 3.60 -4.34
C ALA A 198 14.54 3.70 -3.71
N ILE A 199 15.56 4.06 -4.50
CA ILE A 199 16.94 4.24 -4.00
C ILE A 199 17.01 5.38 -2.98
N SER A 200 16.37 6.51 -3.27
CA SER A 200 16.34 7.66 -2.34
C SER A 200 15.64 7.32 -1.03
N LEU A 201 14.51 6.60 -1.09
CA LEU A 201 13.79 6.15 0.10
C LEU A 201 14.63 5.16 0.89
N MET A 202 15.28 4.19 0.22
CA MET A 202 16.14 3.21 0.87
C MET A 202 17.30 3.90 1.60
N ALA A 203 18.01 4.82 0.94
CA ALA A 203 19.09 5.59 1.55
C ALA A 203 18.60 6.43 2.75
N PHE A 204 17.44 7.08 2.61
CA PHE A 204 16.83 7.86 3.69
C PHE A 204 16.47 7.00 4.90
N VAL A 205 15.80 5.87 4.69
CA VAL A 205 15.42 4.94 5.77
C VAL A 205 16.66 4.37 6.46
N THR A 206 17.71 4.00 5.72
CA THR A 206 18.95 3.51 6.31
C THR A 206 19.64 4.58 7.16
N LEU A 207 19.76 5.82 6.66
CA LEU A 207 20.33 6.93 7.42
C LEU A 207 19.51 7.27 8.66
N TRP A 208 18.18 7.26 8.54
CA TRP A 208 17.27 7.52 9.64
C TRP A 208 17.39 6.45 10.74
N MET A 209 17.33 5.16 10.38
CA MET A 209 17.43 4.06 11.34
C MET A 209 18.79 4.04 12.03
N THR A 210 19.89 4.21 11.28
CA THR A 210 21.24 4.26 11.86
C THR A 210 21.40 5.46 12.79
N SER A 211 20.85 6.62 12.44
CA SER A 211 20.85 7.82 13.29
C SER A 211 20.05 7.60 14.58
N ILE A 212 18.85 7.00 14.49
CA ILE A 212 18.05 6.68 15.68
C ILE A 212 18.79 5.70 16.58
N ILE A 213 19.32 4.61 16.03
CA ILE A 213 20.05 3.60 16.81
C ILE A 213 21.27 4.26 17.49
N PHE A 214 22.00 5.10 16.77
CA PHE A 214 23.15 5.82 17.32
C PHE A 214 22.76 6.78 18.46
N ILE A 215 21.72 7.60 18.25
CA ILE A 215 21.21 8.54 19.26
C ILE A 215 20.68 7.79 20.47
N MET A 216 19.87 6.75 20.26
CA MET A 216 19.33 5.91 21.32
C MET A 216 20.47 5.30 22.11
N ASN A 217 21.40 4.58 21.46
CA ASN A 217 22.54 3.99 22.14
C ASN A 217 23.34 5.03 22.95
N LYS A 218 23.55 6.24 22.42
CA LYS A 218 24.23 7.31 23.16
C LYS A 218 23.45 7.84 24.37
N LEU A 219 22.12 7.88 24.29
CA LEU A 219 21.23 8.36 25.35
C LEU A 219 20.94 7.28 26.41
N THR A 220 20.85 6.00 26.03
CA THR A 220 20.54 4.90 26.93
C THR A 220 21.75 4.13 27.45
N ASN A 221 22.95 4.39 26.92
CA ASN A 221 24.15 3.81 27.53
C ASN A 221 24.29 4.26 28.99
N ASN A 222 24.32 3.28 29.88
CA ASN A 222 24.39 3.42 31.34
C ASN A 222 23.16 4.01 32.03
N THR A 223 21.99 4.00 31.38
CA THR A 223 20.72 4.35 32.05
C THR A 223 19.86 3.11 32.26
N VAL A 224 19.19 3.03 33.41
CA VAL A 224 18.17 2.03 33.70
C VAL A 224 16.82 2.63 33.39
N TRP A 225 15.96 1.89 32.69
CA TRP A 225 14.63 2.35 32.36
C TRP A 225 13.78 2.54 33.63
N ILE A 226 13.33 3.77 33.85
CA ILE A 226 12.41 4.16 34.93
C ILE A 226 11.21 4.82 34.25
N GLY A 227 10.27 4.02 33.74
CA GLY A 227 9.10 4.49 32.99
C GLY A 227 7.82 3.78 33.41
N GLY A 228 6.67 4.46 33.27
CA GLY A 228 5.36 3.86 33.52
C GLY A 228 4.93 2.88 32.40
N PRO A 229 3.89 2.06 32.63
CA PRO A 229 3.45 1.00 31.70
C PRO A 229 2.94 1.52 30.34
N TYR A 230 2.79 2.84 30.17
CA TYR A 230 2.24 3.45 28.96
C TYR A 230 3.04 3.12 27.68
N TRP A 231 4.37 3.15 27.74
CA TRP A 231 5.23 2.84 26.59
C TRP A 231 5.52 1.34 26.41
N GLN A 232 4.97 0.51 27.31
CA GLN A 232 5.10 -0.94 27.27
C GLN A 232 3.88 -1.61 26.62
N ASP A 233 2.76 -0.88 26.48
CA ASP A 233 1.60 -1.32 25.73
C ASP A 233 1.79 -1.02 24.24
N ASP A 234 1.95 -2.09 23.45
CA ASP A 234 2.13 -2.06 22.01
C ASP A 234 1.08 -1.18 21.31
N ASN A 235 -0.16 -1.16 21.80
CA ASN A 235 -1.23 -0.37 21.18
C ASN A 235 -0.95 1.14 21.21
N HIS A 236 -0.39 1.64 22.30
CA HIS A 236 -0.06 3.06 22.44
C HIS A 236 1.10 3.45 21.52
N VAL A 237 2.11 2.57 21.41
CA VAL A 237 3.25 2.77 20.51
C VAL A 237 2.79 2.78 19.06
N PHE A 238 1.97 1.80 18.65
CA PHE A 238 1.44 1.73 17.28
C PHE A 238 0.50 2.89 16.95
N PHE A 239 -0.28 3.37 17.91
CA PHE A 239 -1.13 4.55 17.73
C PHE A 239 -0.29 5.81 17.43
N VAL A 240 0.77 6.07 18.20
CA VAL A 240 1.69 7.20 17.98
C VAL A 240 2.40 7.07 16.62
N MET A 241 2.85 5.86 16.26
CA MET A 241 3.44 5.61 14.94
C MET A 241 2.46 5.88 13.80
N SER A 242 1.20 5.48 13.94
CA SER A 242 0.16 5.74 12.94
C SER A 242 -0.11 7.23 12.77
N LEU A 243 -0.21 7.98 13.88
CA LEU A 243 -0.39 9.44 13.85
C LEU A 243 0.78 10.14 13.15
N MET A 244 2.01 9.75 13.48
CA MET A 244 3.21 10.25 12.80
C MET A 244 3.21 9.92 11.30
N GLY A 245 2.80 8.71 10.93
CA GLY A 245 2.68 8.29 9.53
C GLY A 245 1.65 9.10 8.74
N ILE A 246 0.50 9.42 9.34
CA ILE A 246 -0.51 10.29 8.74
C ILE A 246 0.03 11.71 8.54
N PHE A 247 0.71 12.26 9.56
CA PHE A 247 1.34 13.58 9.45
C PHE A 247 2.37 13.64 8.32
N LEU A 248 3.24 12.63 8.23
CA LEU A 248 4.25 12.52 7.17
C LEU A 248 3.62 12.42 5.77
N THR A 249 2.51 11.68 5.66
CA THR A 249 1.73 11.56 4.42
C THR A 249 1.21 12.92 3.96
N LEU A 250 0.59 13.69 4.87
CA LEU A 250 0.09 15.03 4.58
C LEU A 250 1.22 15.99 4.18
N ALA A 251 2.37 15.90 4.84
CA ALA A 251 3.54 16.69 4.50
C ALA A 251 4.04 16.38 3.07
N PHE A 252 4.17 15.10 2.70
CA PHE A 252 4.59 14.72 1.36
C PHE A 252 3.58 15.11 0.27
N TRP A 253 2.28 15.04 0.56
CA TRP A 253 1.25 15.56 -0.36
C TRP A 253 1.33 17.07 -0.53
N LEU A 254 1.53 17.84 0.54
CA LEU A 254 1.74 19.29 0.45
C LEU A 254 2.97 19.66 -0.38
N ILE A 255 4.10 18.99 -0.15
CA ILE A 255 5.32 19.22 -0.93
C ILE A 255 5.11 18.86 -2.40
N SER A 256 4.40 17.75 -2.67
CA SER A 256 4.04 17.36 -4.04
C SER A 256 3.19 18.42 -4.73
N PHE A 257 2.22 18.98 -4.03
CA PHE A 257 1.35 20.04 -4.53
C PHE A 257 2.11 21.33 -4.85
N ILE A 258 2.97 21.78 -3.93
CA ILE A 258 3.81 22.97 -4.14
C ILE A 258 4.72 22.77 -5.36
N ARG A 259 5.36 21.60 -5.45
CA ARG A 259 6.26 21.29 -6.57
C ARG A 259 5.55 21.17 -7.91
N LEU A 260 4.32 20.66 -7.92
CA LEU A 260 3.48 20.66 -9.11
C LEU A 260 3.22 22.09 -9.59
N LYS A 261 2.86 22.99 -8.66
CA LYS A 261 2.62 24.41 -8.96
C LYS A 261 3.87 25.12 -9.48
N GLU A 262 5.05 24.83 -8.92
CA GLU A 262 6.34 25.38 -9.41
C GLU A 262 6.67 24.96 -10.84
N LYS A 263 6.23 23.77 -11.28
CA LYS A 263 6.45 23.31 -12.65
C LYS A 263 5.48 23.90 -13.67
N GLU A 264 4.37 24.45 -13.21
CA GLU A 264 3.34 25.07 -14.05
C GLU A 264 3.56 26.58 -14.26
N ALA A 265 4.33 27.22 -13.37
CA ALA A 265 4.73 28.62 -13.45
C ALA A 265 5.92 28.81 -14.41
#